data_AF-A0A5E4C6B9-F1
#
_entry.id   AF-A0A5E4C6B9-F1
#
_cell.length_a   1.000
_cell.length_b   1.000
_cell.length_c   1.000
_cell.angle_alpha   90.00
_cell.angle_beta   90.00
_cell.angle_gamma   90.00
#
_symmetry.space_group_name_H-M   'P 1'
#
loop_
_entity.id
_entity.type
_entity.pdbx_description
1 polymer ?
#
loop_
_entity_poly.entity_id
_entity_poly.type
_entity_poly.pdbx_seq_one_letter_code
_entity_poly.pdbx_strand_id
1 'polypeptide(L)'
;MYKLGLPADPKEVAAIEARRNREKERQSRFFNVRNRVMVVDVEVLNNQEEEKKLREATEQSKDAAYDTKQVQYDLVAQMLEKEEAERAHRLAKKIQDFRKQKQQLKKRRESDPWDPDRLQREFPVYFNDSDPFYGQASMQCFFGEDLDRTTYLRMQQEQFRYSLERQLQEQQQARVDEKCADMLNDQLHLAMDMRAAHLARVEESCRVAMMFAMANANKAQAAELAERQRLEHQRQQEANLMKIQNQVTSDFLTENPQVAQNSMAPHRVLPHCWKGMTPQQRAAIRKVQEAQCHEKEAQHQAEQALDTEWESQTMHLAQAVQELEEQERELCAEFRRGLGSFNQQLAKEQKAQQNYLNSIIYTNQPTAQYHSF
;
A
#
# COMPACT_ATOMS: atom_id res chain seq x y z
N MET A 1 -179.43 -152.94 -16.88
CA MET A 1 -179.93 -152.56 -15.54
C MET A 1 -180.55 -151.18 -15.60
N TYR A 2 -181.64 -151.02 -14.84
CA TYR A 2 -182.54 -149.87 -14.79
C TYR A 2 -181.86 -148.53 -14.47
N LYS A 3 -182.35 -147.47 -15.12
CA LYS A 3 -182.16 -146.06 -14.76
C LYS A 3 -183.00 -145.76 -13.50
N LEU A 4 -182.41 -145.13 -12.49
CA LEU A 4 -183.13 -144.56 -11.34
C LEU A 4 -182.80 -143.06 -11.27
N GLY A 5 -183.75 -142.23 -11.72
CA GLY A 5 -183.63 -140.78 -11.78
C GLY A 5 -184.02 -140.14 -10.45
N LEU A 6 -183.03 -139.70 -9.68
CA LEU A 6 -183.20 -138.78 -8.56
C LEU A 6 -183.36 -137.34 -9.10
N PRO A 7 -184.35 -136.57 -8.59
CA PRO A 7 -184.56 -135.18 -9.00
C PRO A 7 -183.47 -134.24 -8.46
N ALA A 8 -182.98 -133.34 -9.32
CA ALA A 8 -181.90 -132.37 -9.04
C ALA A 8 -182.41 -131.06 -8.41
N ASP A 9 -181.58 -130.43 -7.55
CA ASP A 9 -181.85 -129.22 -6.74
C ASP A 9 -181.84 -127.91 -7.58
N PRO A 10 -182.87 -127.02 -7.48
CA PRO A 10 -183.01 -125.79 -8.27
C PRO A 10 -181.87 -124.75 -8.15
N LYS A 11 -181.10 -124.71 -7.05
CA LYS A 11 -180.02 -123.70 -6.88
C LYS A 11 -178.86 -123.90 -7.86
N GLU A 12 -178.54 -125.15 -8.14
CA GLU A 12 -177.46 -125.48 -9.07
C GLU A 12 -177.83 -125.07 -10.50
N VAL A 13 -179.12 -125.15 -10.87
CA VAL A 13 -179.61 -124.76 -12.20
C VAL A 13 -179.48 -123.24 -12.44
N ALA A 14 -179.85 -122.41 -11.45
CA ALA A 14 -179.75 -120.96 -11.56
C ALA A 14 -178.29 -120.46 -11.67
N ALA A 15 -177.36 -121.10 -10.95
CA ALA A 15 -175.93 -120.80 -11.06
C ALA A 15 -175.38 -121.18 -12.45
N ILE A 16 -175.84 -122.31 -12.99
CA ILE A 16 -175.48 -122.76 -14.35
C ILE A 16 -176.05 -121.79 -15.41
N GLU A 17 -177.28 -121.32 -15.25
CA GLU A 17 -177.88 -120.33 -16.16
C GLU A 17 -177.22 -118.96 -16.08
N ALA A 18 -176.91 -118.45 -14.87
CA ALA A 18 -176.16 -117.21 -14.70
C ALA A 18 -174.76 -117.31 -15.33
N ARG A 19 -174.13 -118.49 -15.22
CA ARG A 19 -172.85 -118.76 -15.91
C ARG A 19 -173.04 -118.75 -17.42
N ARG A 20 -174.08 -119.41 -17.95
CA ARG A 20 -174.43 -119.35 -19.37
C ARG A 20 -174.73 -117.94 -19.85
N ASN A 21 -175.44 -117.12 -19.07
CA ASN A 21 -175.79 -115.75 -19.46
C ASN A 21 -174.57 -114.82 -19.44
N ARG A 22 -173.69 -114.92 -18.45
CA ARG A 22 -172.39 -114.23 -18.48
C ARG A 22 -171.53 -114.70 -19.65
N GLU A 23 -171.55 -116.00 -19.96
CA GLU A 23 -170.86 -116.53 -21.14
C GLU A 23 -171.48 -115.99 -22.43
N LYS A 24 -172.81 -115.82 -22.50
CA LYS A 24 -173.51 -115.20 -23.65
C LYS A 24 -173.23 -113.70 -23.77
N GLU A 25 -173.20 -112.94 -22.68
CA GLU A 25 -172.81 -111.52 -22.68
C GLU A 25 -171.34 -111.34 -23.04
N ARG A 26 -170.50 -112.28 -22.60
CA ARG A 26 -169.11 -112.34 -22.99
C ARG A 26 -168.98 -112.72 -24.47
N GLN A 27 -169.75 -113.69 -24.95
CA GLN A 27 -169.79 -114.08 -26.36
C GLN A 27 -170.33 -112.95 -27.23
N SER A 28 -171.35 -112.21 -26.81
CA SER A 28 -171.89 -111.08 -27.57
C SER A 28 -170.88 -109.93 -27.64
N ARG A 29 -169.99 -109.79 -26.65
CA ARG A 29 -168.83 -108.88 -26.71
C ARG A 29 -167.68 -109.44 -27.58
N PHE A 30 -167.43 -110.75 -27.56
CA PHE A 30 -166.31 -111.38 -28.27
C PHE A 30 -166.57 -111.69 -29.75
N PHE A 31 -167.80 -112.05 -30.12
CA PHE A 31 -168.18 -112.38 -31.50
C PHE A 31 -168.56 -111.15 -32.31
N ASN A 32 -168.97 -110.06 -31.66
CA ASN A 32 -169.28 -108.83 -32.37
C ASN A 32 -167.97 -108.12 -32.74
N VAL A 33 -167.50 -108.34 -33.97
CA VAL A 33 -166.19 -107.88 -34.47
C VAL A 33 -166.00 -106.38 -34.26
N ARG A 34 -167.07 -105.59 -34.39
CA ARG A 34 -167.00 -104.13 -34.23
C ARG A 34 -166.71 -103.70 -32.79
N ASN A 35 -167.33 -104.36 -31.81
CA ASN A 35 -167.05 -104.15 -30.39
C ASN A 35 -165.71 -104.78 -29.98
N ARG A 36 -165.18 -105.75 -30.73
CA ARG A 36 -163.87 -106.35 -30.44
C ARG A 36 -162.70 -105.49 -30.91
N VAL A 37 -162.90 -104.71 -31.98
CA VAL A 37 -161.88 -103.84 -32.57
C VAL A 37 -161.91 -102.45 -31.94
N MET A 38 -163.09 -101.91 -31.60
CA MET A 38 -163.20 -100.60 -30.94
C MET A 38 -164.30 -100.60 -29.87
N VAL A 39 -163.89 -100.70 -28.60
CA VAL A 39 -164.72 -100.35 -27.43
C VAL A 39 -164.30 -98.95 -26.99
N VAL A 40 -165.11 -97.95 -27.32
CA VAL A 40 -164.86 -96.57 -26.87
C VAL A 40 -166.16 -96.00 -26.34
N ASP A 41 -166.16 -95.65 -25.06
CA ASP A 41 -167.30 -95.04 -24.38
C ASP A 41 -167.14 -93.51 -24.41
N VAL A 42 -167.76 -92.88 -25.41
CA VAL A 42 -167.53 -91.47 -25.76
C VAL A 42 -168.02 -90.52 -24.66
N GLU A 43 -169.08 -90.88 -23.93
CA GLU A 43 -169.60 -90.06 -22.83
C GLU A 43 -168.63 -90.03 -21.65
N VAL A 44 -167.99 -91.15 -21.33
CA VAL A 44 -166.97 -91.23 -20.28
C VAL A 44 -165.72 -90.43 -20.68
N LEU A 45 -165.30 -90.47 -21.95
CA LEU A 45 -164.15 -89.70 -22.44
C LEU A 45 -164.41 -88.19 -22.41
N ASN A 46 -165.60 -87.73 -22.80
CA ASN A 46 -165.94 -86.30 -22.74
C ASN A 46 -165.93 -85.78 -21.30
N ASN A 47 -166.49 -86.55 -20.35
CA ASN A 47 -166.44 -86.18 -18.93
C ASN A 47 -164.99 -86.15 -18.40
N GLN A 48 -164.12 -87.07 -18.85
CA GLN A 48 -162.70 -87.06 -18.51
C GLN A 48 -161.97 -85.83 -19.10
N GLU A 49 -162.30 -85.39 -20.31
CA GLU A 49 -161.73 -84.17 -20.90
C GLU A 49 -162.17 -82.90 -20.15
N GLU A 50 -163.44 -82.79 -19.75
CA GLU A 50 -163.91 -81.64 -18.98
C GLU A 50 -163.28 -81.59 -17.59
N GLU A 51 -163.17 -82.73 -16.90
CA GLU A 51 -162.47 -82.81 -15.62
C GLU A 51 -160.99 -82.42 -15.77
N LYS A 52 -160.33 -82.86 -16.85
CA LYS A 52 -158.95 -82.48 -17.15
C LYS A 52 -158.80 -80.97 -17.40
N LYS A 53 -159.69 -80.36 -18.19
CA LYS A 53 -159.69 -78.91 -18.43
C LYS A 53 -159.91 -78.11 -17.15
N LEU A 54 -160.80 -78.56 -16.26
CA LEU A 54 -161.01 -77.94 -14.96
C LEU A 54 -159.76 -78.04 -14.08
N ARG A 55 -159.11 -79.21 -14.03
CA ARG A 55 -157.83 -79.37 -13.30
C ARG A 55 -156.76 -78.43 -13.86
N GLU A 56 -156.54 -78.42 -15.17
CA GLU A 56 -155.58 -77.54 -15.84
C GLU A 56 -155.85 -76.06 -15.54
N ALA A 57 -157.11 -75.61 -15.57
CA ALA A 57 -157.47 -74.23 -15.24
C ALA A 57 -157.19 -73.90 -13.76
N THR A 58 -157.45 -74.83 -12.83
CA THR A 58 -157.12 -74.63 -11.41
C THR A 58 -155.62 -74.61 -11.15
N GLU A 59 -154.82 -75.38 -11.88
CA GLU A 59 -153.36 -75.35 -11.81
C GLU A 59 -152.82 -74.03 -12.37
N GLN A 60 -153.29 -73.59 -13.54
CA GLN A 60 -152.91 -72.28 -14.10
C GLN A 60 -153.26 -71.12 -13.16
N SER A 61 -154.41 -71.15 -12.51
CA SER A 61 -154.78 -70.12 -11.53
C SER A 61 -153.89 -70.16 -10.27
N LYS A 62 -153.41 -71.33 -9.86
CA LYS A 62 -152.46 -71.45 -8.73
C LYS A 62 -151.10 -70.95 -9.13
N ASP A 63 -150.61 -71.32 -10.32
CA ASP A 63 -149.32 -70.90 -10.86
C ASP A 63 -149.28 -69.38 -11.00
N ALA A 64 -150.32 -68.76 -11.57
CA ALA A 64 -150.43 -67.30 -11.64
C ALA A 64 -150.43 -66.62 -10.25
N ALA A 65 -151.01 -67.27 -9.23
CA ALA A 65 -150.97 -66.78 -7.85
C ALA A 65 -149.57 -66.95 -7.22
N TYR A 66 -148.79 -67.95 -7.61
CA TYR A 66 -147.40 -68.11 -7.20
C TYR A 66 -146.48 -67.12 -7.91
N ASP A 67 -146.65 -66.92 -9.21
CA ASP A 67 -145.88 -65.94 -9.99
C ASP A 67 -146.04 -64.52 -9.45
N THR A 68 -147.28 -64.13 -9.12
CA THR A 68 -147.54 -62.81 -8.51
C THR A 68 -146.88 -62.66 -7.14
N LYS A 69 -146.86 -63.72 -6.31
CA LYS A 69 -146.11 -63.72 -5.04
C LYS A 69 -144.60 -63.67 -5.25
N GLN A 70 -144.08 -64.38 -6.25
CA GLN A 70 -142.67 -64.35 -6.59
C GLN A 70 -142.22 -62.94 -6.97
N VAL A 71 -142.98 -62.25 -7.83
CA VAL A 71 -142.70 -60.85 -8.19
C VAL A 71 -142.70 -59.93 -6.96
N GLN A 72 -143.61 -60.16 -5.99
CA GLN A 72 -143.62 -59.40 -4.73
C GLN A 72 -142.38 -59.69 -3.88
N TYR A 73 -141.97 -60.96 -3.75
CA TYR A 73 -140.77 -61.34 -3.00
C TYR A 73 -139.49 -60.82 -3.66
N ASP A 74 -139.40 -60.86 -4.99
CA ASP A 74 -138.25 -60.33 -5.74
C ASP A 74 -138.12 -58.82 -5.55
N LEU A 75 -139.23 -58.08 -5.52
CA LEU A 75 -139.23 -56.64 -5.23
C LEU A 75 -138.70 -56.36 -3.81
N VAL A 76 -139.15 -57.14 -2.81
CA VAL A 76 -138.68 -57.00 -1.42
C VAL A 76 -137.19 -57.33 -1.32
N ALA A 77 -136.72 -58.38 -2.01
CA ALA A 77 -135.31 -58.75 -2.05
C ALA A 77 -134.45 -57.62 -2.65
N GLN A 78 -134.86 -57.02 -3.77
CA GLN A 78 -134.16 -55.88 -4.37
C GLN A 78 -134.12 -54.66 -3.44
N MET A 79 -135.17 -54.40 -2.67
CA MET A 79 -135.17 -53.30 -1.70
C MET A 79 -134.20 -53.55 -0.55
N LEU A 80 -134.18 -54.78 0.00
CA LEU A 80 -133.24 -55.16 1.06
C LEU A 80 -131.79 -55.11 0.59
N GLU A 81 -131.50 -55.56 -0.64
CA GLU A 81 -130.15 -55.50 -1.23
C GLU A 81 -129.68 -54.04 -1.38
N LYS A 82 -130.57 -53.14 -1.84
CA LYS A 82 -130.26 -51.70 -1.92
C LYS A 82 -129.98 -51.11 -0.54
N GLU A 83 -130.79 -51.44 0.47
CA GLU A 83 -130.55 -50.97 1.84
C GLU A 83 -129.22 -51.49 2.41
N GLU A 84 -128.89 -52.77 2.19
CA GLU A 84 -127.62 -53.35 2.62
C GLU A 84 -126.43 -52.71 1.89
N ALA A 85 -126.54 -52.48 0.58
CA ALA A 85 -125.53 -51.78 -0.21
C ALA A 85 -125.30 -50.34 0.29
N GLU A 86 -126.38 -49.61 0.62
CA GLU A 86 -126.27 -48.28 1.21
C GLU A 86 -125.63 -48.32 2.61
N ARG A 87 -125.99 -49.27 3.47
CA ARG A 87 -125.38 -49.45 4.79
C ARG A 87 -123.90 -49.77 4.67
N ALA A 88 -123.52 -50.67 3.76
CA ALA A 88 -122.14 -51.02 3.44
C ALA A 88 -121.37 -49.79 2.94
N HIS A 89 -121.96 -48.99 2.04
CA HIS A 89 -121.35 -47.76 1.54
C HIS A 89 -121.13 -46.73 2.65
N ARG A 90 -122.14 -46.49 3.50
CA ARG A 90 -122.02 -45.58 4.65
C ARG A 90 -120.94 -46.04 5.62
N LEU A 91 -120.85 -47.34 5.89
CA LEU A 91 -119.82 -47.91 6.75
C LEU A 91 -118.42 -47.77 6.14
N ALA A 92 -118.25 -48.12 4.86
CA ALA A 92 -117.00 -47.98 4.13
C ALA A 92 -116.52 -46.52 4.13
N LYS A 93 -117.44 -45.57 3.90
CA LYS A 93 -117.14 -44.13 3.98
C LYS A 93 -116.65 -43.73 5.37
N LYS A 94 -117.35 -44.14 6.44
CA LYS A 94 -116.92 -43.88 7.84
C LYS A 94 -115.54 -44.46 8.15
N ILE A 95 -115.26 -45.69 7.69
CA ILE A 95 -113.95 -46.33 7.86
C ILE A 95 -112.88 -45.53 7.12
N GLN A 96 -113.15 -45.14 5.88
CA GLN A 96 -112.20 -44.36 5.09
C GLN A 96 -111.94 -42.98 5.71
N ASP A 97 -112.97 -42.31 6.22
CA ASP A 97 -112.85 -41.03 6.91
C ASP A 97 -112.04 -41.18 8.21
N PHE A 98 -112.26 -42.26 8.98
CA PHE A 98 -111.47 -42.57 10.17
C PHE A 98 -110.00 -42.82 9.83
N ARG A 99 -109.72 -43.62 8.78
CA ARG A 99 -108.36 -43.84 8.26
C ARG A 99 -107.71 -42.52 7.88
N LYS A 100 -108.42 -41.68 7.13
CA LYS A 100 -107.95 -40.35 6.71
C LYS A 100 -107.69 -39.40 7.87
N GLN A 101 -108.46 -39.43 8.96
CA GLN A 101 -108.31 -38.47 10.06
C GLN A 101 -107.29 -38.92 11.11
N LYS A 102 -107.34 -40.20 11.50
CA LYS A 102 -106.64 -40.72 12.69
C LYS A 102 -105.44 -41.60 12.36
N GLN A 103 -105.41 -42.25 11.19
CA GLN A 103 -104.35 -43.18 10.78
C GLN A 103 -103.40 -42.59 9.72
N GLN A 104 -103.30 -41.26 9.65
CA GLN A 104 -102.34 -40.60 8.76
C GLN A 104 -100.91 -40.97 9.17
N LEU A 105 -100.06 -41.22 8.19
CA LEU A 105 -98.64 -41.51 8.40
C LEU A 105 -97.95 -40.44 9.26
N LYS A 106 -98.29 -39.17 9.04
CA LYS A 106 -97.77 -37.99 9.75
C LYS A 106 -98.08 -37.94 11.26
N LYS A 107 -99.02 -38.76 11.76
CA LYS A 107 -99.44 -38.76 13.18
C LYS A 107 -98.85 -39.93 13.98
N ARG A 108 -97.94 -40.72 13.40
CA ARG A 108 -97.23 -41.79 14.12
C ARG A 108 -96.17 -41.21 15.06
N ARG A 109 -95.87 -41.88 16.17
CA ARG A 109 -94.77 -41.47 17.07
C ARG A 109 -93.41 -41.50 16.39
N GLU A 110 -93.25 -42.42 15.44
CA GLU A 110 -92.04 -42.57 14.63
C GLU A 110 -92.13 -41.82 13.29
N SER A 111 -93.00 -40.81 13.15
CA SER A 111 -93.11 -40.08 11.86
C SER A 111 -91.81 -39.38 11.47
N ASP A 112 -91.03 -38.95 12.47
CA ASP A 112 -89.81 -38.16 12.28
C ASP A 112 -88.64 -39.02 11.75
N PRO A 113 -88.31 -40.20 12.32
CA PRO A 113 -87.32 -41.10 11.73
C PRO A 113 -87.58 -41.54 10.28
N TRP A 114 -88.84 -41.62 9.85
CA TRP A 114 -89.26 -42.15 8.54
C TRP A 114 -89.66 -41.05 7.53
N ASP A 115 -89.43 -39.78 7.82
CA ASP A 115 -89.72 -38.68 6.90
C ASP A 115 -88.70 -38.66 5.74
N PRO A 116 -89.12 -38.79 4.46
CA PRO A 116 -88.20 -38.74 3.32
C PRO A 116 -87.45 -37.40 3.20
N ASP A 117 -88.01 -36.32 3.72
CA ASP A 117 -87.38 -34.98 3.69
C ASP A 117 -86.52 -34.70 4.93
N ARG A 118 -86.34 -35.69 5.83
CA ARG A 118 -85.59 -35.52 7.08
C ARG A 118 -84.19 -34.95 6.84
N LEU A 119 -83.46 -35.50 5.87
CA LEU A 119 -82.12 -35.03 5.51
C LEU A 119 -82.09 -33.60 4.94
N GLN A 120 -83.23 -33.09 4.45
CA GLN A 120 -83.35 -31.71 3.94
C GLN A 120 -83.75 -30.72 5.05
N ARG A 121 -84.42 -31.20 6.11
CA ARG A 121 -84.81 -30.39 7.28
C ARG A 121 -83.76 -30.39 8.40
N GLU A 122 -82.92 -31.43 8.46
CA GLU A 122 -81.79 -31.48 9.39
C GLU A 122 -80.84 -30.32 9.09
N PHE A 123 -80.49 -29.55 10.13
CA PHE A 123 -79.46 -28.54 10.02
C PHE A 123 -78.13 -29.21 9.69
N PRO A 124 -77.29 -28.62 8.82
CA PRO A 124 -75.92 -29.09 8.64
C PRO A 124 -75.27 -29.27 10.01
N VAL A 125 -74.65 -30.43 10.23
CA VAL A 125 -74.00 -30.77 11.51
C VAL A 125 -72.98 -29.70 11.91
N TYR A 126 -72.39 -29.04 10.91
CA TYR A 126 -71.47 -27.93 11.05
C TYR A 126 -71.92 -26.78 10.15
N PHE A 127 -72.09 -25.58 10.72
CA PHE A 127 -72.56 -24.38 9.99
C PHE A 127 -71.49 -23.29 9.87
N ASN A 128 -70.87 -22.88 11.00
CA ASN A 128 -69.79 -21.90 11.07
C ASN A 128 -68.98 -22.09 12.37
N ASP A 129 -67.71 -21.68 12.37
CA ASP A 129 -66.78 -21.83 13.52
C ASP A 129 -67.15 -21.03 14.78
N SER A 130 -68.05 -20.06 14.66
CA SER A 130 -68.41 -19.12 15.73
C SER A 130 -69.72 -19.47 16.45
N ASP A 131 -70.29 -20.66 16.21
CA ASP A 131 -71.58 -21.02 16.78
C ASP A 131 -71.43 -21.46 18.27
N PRO A 132 -72.16 -20.86 19.23
CA PRO A 132 -71.99 -21.14 20.66
C PRO A 132 -72.35 -22.57 21.10
N PHE A 133 -72.94 -23.39 20.23
CA PHE A 133 -73.48 -24.71 20.57
C PHE A 133 -72.44 -25.84 20.49
N TYR A 134 -71.25 -25.60 19.93
CA TYR A 134 -70.20 -26.61 19.77
C TYR A 134 -69.24 -26.61 20.97
N GLY A 135 -69.54 -27.44 21.98
CA GLY A 135 -68.62 -27.70 23.09
C GLY A 135 -67.54 -28.72 22.74
N GLN A 136 -66.50 -28.84 23.58
CA GLN A 136 -65.39 -29.79 23.40
C GLN A 136 -65.85 -31.26 23.27
N ALA A 137 -66.97 -31.64 23.89
CA ALA A 137 -67.54 -32.99 23.81
C ALA A 137 -68.18 -33.31 22.45
N SER A 138 -68.52 -32.30 21.64
CA SER A 138 -69.13 -32.50 20.32
C SER A 138 -68.15 -33.07 19.28
N MET A 139 -66.83 -32.90 19.50
CA MET A 139 -65.75 -33.27 18.57
C MET A 139 -65.89 -32.67 17.16
N GLN A 140 -66.64 -31.57 17.01
CA GLN A 140 -66.87 -30.93 15.71
C GLN A 140 -65.87 -29.79 15.42
N CYS A 141 -65.27 -29.19 16.45
CA CYS A 141 -64.23 -28.17 16.31
C CYS A 141 -63.01 -28.57 17.14
N PHE A 142 -61.82 -28.52 16.54
CA PHE A 142 -60.55 -28.81 17.22
C PHE A 142 -59.65 -27.57 17.24
N PHE A 143 -59.10 -27.23 18.41
CA PHE A 143 -58.17 -26.10 18.55
C PHE A 143 -56.85 -26.23 17.76
N GLY A 144 -56.53 -27.43 17.24
CA GLY A 144 -55.38 -27.64 16.37
C GLY A 144 -55.64 -27.33 14.89
N GLU A 145 -56.89 -27.09 14.50
CA GLU A 145 -57.25 -26.73 13.13
C GLU A 145 -57.10 -25.21 12.94
N ASP A 146 -55.89 -24.80 12.53
CA ASP A 146 -55.58 -23.41 12.25
C ASP A 146 -56.13 -22.98 10.89
N LEU A 147 -57.36 -22.45 10.85
CA LEU A 147 -57.97 -21.87 9.65
C LEU A 147 -57.18 -20.65 9.13
N ASP A 148 -56.59 -19.88 10.05
CA ASP A 148 -55.75 -18.71 9.76
C ASP A 148 -54.30 -19.05 9.40
N ARG A 149 -53.92 -20.33 9.32
CA ARG A 149 -52.54 -20.73 8.99
C ARG A 149 -52.04 -20.09 7.71
N THR A 150 -52.91 -19.92 6.72
CA THR A 150 -52.57 -19.30 5.44
C THR A 150 -52.27 -17.80 5.56
N THR A 151 -53.00 -17.07 6.41
CA THR A 151 -52.77 -15.64 6.65
C THR A 151 -51.52 -15.42 7.49
N TYR A 152 -51.31 -16.23 8.53
CA TYR A 152 -50.07 -16.23 9.32
C TYR A 152 -48.82 -16.49 8.46
N LEU A 153 -48.86 -17.49 7.58
CA LEU A 153 -47.76 -17.79 6.67
C LEU A 153 -47.47 -16.63 5.71
N ARG A 154 -48.51 -15.96 5.18
CA ARG A 154 -48.34 -14.76 4.34
C ARG A 154 -47.68 -13.63 5.11
N MET A 155 -48.16 -13.32 6.31
CA MET A 155 -47.55 -12.29 7.17
C MET A 155 -46.09 -12.61 7.47
N GLN A 156 -45.79 -13.88 7.80
CA GLN A 156 -44.43 -14.32 8.05
C GLN A 156 -43.53 -14.16 6.81
N GLN A 157 -44.01 -14.54 5.63
CA GLN A 157 -43.30 -14.34 4.37
C GLN A 157 -43.04 -12.85 4.07
N GLU A 158 -44.03 -11.98 4.33
CA GLU A 158 -43.87 -10.54 4.15
C GLU A 158 -42.83 -9.94 5.11
N GLN A 159 -42.83 -10.36 6.37
CA GLN A 159 -41.81 -9.96 7.35
C GLN A 159 -40.41 -10.44 6.95
N PHE A 160 -40.30 -11.68 6.47
CA PHE A 160 -39.04 -12.21 5.94
C PHE A 160 -38.57 -11.43 4.72
N ARG A 161 -39.46 -11.17 3.75
CA ARG A 161 -39.11 -10.37 2.57
C ARG A 161 -38.62 -8.98 2.97
N TYR A 162 -39.36 -8.29 3.85
CA TYR A 162 -39.01 -6.96 4.31
C TYR A 162 -37.64 -6.91 5.02
N SER A 163 -37.35 -7.89 5.87
CA SER A 163 -36.05 -7.96 6.55
C SER A 163 -34.89 -8.25 5.57
N LEU A 164 -35.10 -9.11 4.58
CA LEU A 164 -34.11 -9.36 3.52
C LEU A 164 -33.87 -8.14 2.64
N GLU A 165 -34.93 -7.43 2.25
CA GLU A 165 -34.82 -6.18 1.47
C GLU A 165 -34.03 -5.13 2.25
N ARG A 166 -34.30 -4.98 3.55
CA ARG A 166 -33.54 -4.06 4.42
C ARG A 166 -32.07 -4.46 4.50
N GLN A 167 -31.76 -5.74 4.71
CA GLN A 167 -30.37 -6.23 4.77
C GLN A 167 -29.63 -5.98 3.45
N LEU A 168 -30.29 -6.20 2.31
CA LEU A 168 -29.71 -5.93 1.00
C LEU A 168 -29.39 -4.44 0.84
N GLN A 169 -30.31 -3.56 1.24
CA GLN A 169 -30.11 -2.12 1.20
C GLN A 169 -28.97 -1.67 2.12
N GLU A 170 -28.90 -2.18 3.34
CA GLU A 170 -27.81 -1.90 4.29
C GLU A 170 -26.46 -2.35 3.73
N GLN A 171 -26.38 -3.55 3.15
CA GLN A 171 -25.15 -4.03 2.50
C GLN A 171 -24.76 -3.17 1.30
N GLN A 172 -25.74 -2.73 0.50
CA GLN A 172 -25.47 -1.90 -0.66
C GLN A 172 -24.98 -0.51 -0.24
N GLN A 173 -25.56 0.05 0.82
CA GLN A 173 -25.08 1.31 1.41
C GLN A 173 -23.67 1.15 1.97
N ALA A 174 -23.40 0.10 2.74
CA ALA A 174 -22.08 -0.18 3.28
C ALA A 174 -21.01 -0.31 2.18
N ARG A 175 -21.33 -0.97 1.05
CA ARG A 175 -20.43 -1.07 -0.11
C ARG A 175 -20.18 0.28 -0.79
N VAL A 176 -21.17 1.17 -0.81
CA VAL A 176 -21.00 2.52 -1.36
C VAL A 176 -20.12 3.34 -0.41
N ASP A 177 -20.36 3.26 0.90
CA ASP A 177 -19.57 3.96 1.90
C ASP A 177 -18.12 3.49 1.92
N GLU A 178 -17.88 2.17 1.81
CA GLU A 178 -16.55 1.57 1.67
C GLU A 178 -15.83 2.10 0.42
N LYS A 179 -16.48 2.08 -0.75
CA LYS A 179 -15.90 2.65 -1.99
C LYS A 179 -15.61 4.14 -1.88
N CYS A 180 -16.47 4.90 -1.21
CA CYS A 180 -16.26 6.32 -0.96
C CYS A 180 -15.06 6.55 -0.04
N ALA A 181 -14.90 5.73 1.00
CA ALA A 181 -13.77 5.77 1.91
C ALA A 181 -12.46 5.39 1.20
N ASP A 182 -12.47 4.33 0.38
CA ASP A 182 -11.32 3.91 -0.43
C ASP A 182 -10.88 5.02 -1.39
N MET A 183 -11.83 5.60 -2.13
CA MET A 183 -11.55 6.72 -3.04
C MET A 183 -10.95 7.93 -2.31
N LEU A 184 -11.45 8.26 -1.12
CA LEU A 184 -10.91 9.34 -0.31
C LEU A 184 -9.50 9.02 0.19
N ASN A 185 -9.26 7.77 0.57
CA ASN A 185 -7.94 7.31 1.00
C ASN A 185 -6.94 7.34 -0.16
N ASP A 186 -7.33 6.92 -1.36
CA ASP A 186 -6.50 7.02 -2.56
C ASP A 186 -6.14 8.48 -2.88
N GLN A 187 -7.10 9.40 -2.77
CA GLN A 187 -6.85 10.83 -2.93
C GLN A 187 -5.87 11.37 -1.88
N LEU A 188 -6.02 10.94 -0.62
CA LEU A 188 -5.11 11.30 0.46
C LEU A 188 -3.68 10.80 0.16
N HIS A 189 -3.53 9.54 -0.25
CA HIS A 189 -2.25 8.96 -0.61
C HIS A 189 -1.59 9.71 -1.77
N LEU A 190 -2.34 10.01 -2.84
CA LEU A 190 -1.84 10.81 -3.96
C LEU A 190 -1.38 12.21 -3.51
N ALA A 191 -2.14 12.87 -2.64
CA ALA A 191 -1.75 14.17 -2.09
C ALA A 191 -0.49 14.10 -1.22
N MET A 192 -0.34 13.03 -0.42
CA MET A 192 0.86 12.77 0.37
C MET A 192 2.08 12.53 -0.52
N ASP A 193 1.96 11.73 -1.56
CA ASP A 193 3.04 11.43 -2.51
C ASP A 193 3.47 12.67 -3.28
N MET A 194 2.51 13.48 -3.74
CA MET A 194 2.80 14.77 -4.38
C MET A 194 3.57 15.71 -3.45
N ARG A 195 3.17 15.77 -2.18
CA ARG A 195 3.85 16.59 -1.17
C ARG A 195 5.25 16.06 -0.86
N ALA A 196 5.43 14.76 -0.76
CA ALA A 196 6.73 14.13 -0.55
C ALA A 196 7.67 14.40 -1.72
N ALA A 197 7.20 14.23 -2.97
CA ALA A 197 7.98 14.54 -4.17
C ALA A 197 8.35 16.02 -4.26
N HIS A 198 7.44 16.93 -3.88
CA HIS A 198 7.74 18.36 -3.80
C HIS A 198 8.82 18.66 -2.75
N LEU A 199 8.71 18.11 -1.55
CA LEU A 199 9.71 18.29 -0.49
C LEU A 199 11.09 17.77 -0.91
N ALA A 200 11.16 16.59 -1.52
CA ALA A 200 12.41 16.02 -2.03
C ALA A 200 13.08 16.94 -3.08
N ARG A 201 12.30 17.54 -3.99
CA ARG A 201 12.84 18.51 -4.96
C ARG A 201 13.39 19.77 -4.31
N VAL A 202 12.72 20.28 -3.27
CA VAL A 202 13.16 21.47 -2.53
C VAL A 202 14.40 21.17 -1.68
N GLU A 203 14.47 19.98 -1.08
CA GLU A 203 15.66 19.55 -0.35
C GLU A 203 16.87 19.44 -1.26
N GLU A 204 16.72 18.79 -2.42
CA GLU A 204 17.80 18.64 -3.40
C GLU A 204 18.28 20.01 -3.92
N SER A 205 17.36 20.92 -4.24
CA SER A 205 17.73 22.26 -4.69
C SER A 205 18.46 23.05 -3.59
N CYS A 206 18.04 22.93 -2.33
CA CYS A 206 18.72 23.52 -1.19
C CYS A 206 20.13 22.93 -0.99
N ARG A 207 20.27 21.60 -1.10
CA ARG A 207 21.55 20.91 -0.99
C ARG A 207 22.53 21.37 -2.07
N VAL A 208 22.08 21.44 -3.32
CA VAL A 208 22.89 21.94 -4.45
C VAL A 208 23.30 23.40 -4.22
N ALA A 209 22.37 24.26 -3.77
CA ALA A 209 22.68 25.66 -3.47
C ALA A 209 23.72 25.80 -2.34
N MET A 210 23.60 24.98 -1.29
CA MET A 210 24.57 24.95 -0.17
C MET A 210 25.95 24.48 -0.64
N MET A 211 26.01 23.42 -1.45
CA MET A 211 27.27 22.93 -2.03
C MET A 211 27.93 23.99 -2.92
N PHE A 212 27.14 24.71 -3.73
CA PHE A 212 27.65 25.80 -4.56
C PHE A 212 28.18 26.97 -3.73
N ALA A 213 27.44 27.40 -2.70
CA ALA A 213 27.88 28.45 -1.79
C ALA A 213 29.18 28.06 -1.06
N MET A 214 29.27 26.82 -0.58
CA MET A 214 30.48 26.30 0.08
C MET A 214 31.67 26.22 -0.88
N ALA A 215 31.46 25.76 -2.12
CA ALA A 215 32.50 25.73 -3.14
C ALA A 215 33.03 27.13 -3.47
N ASN A 216 32.14 28.13 -3.55
CA ASN A 216 32.54 29.52 -3.78
C ASN A 216 33.28 30.11 -2.59
N ALA A 217 32.84 29.84 -1.36
CA ALA A 217 33.55 30.26 -0.15
C ALA A 217 34.95 29.64 -0.08
N ASN A 218 35.08 28.34 -0.36
CA ASN A 218 36.38 27.65 -0.39
C ASN A 218 37.30 28.22 -1.49
N LYS A 219 36.76 28.53 -2.67
CA LYS A 219 37.52 29.21 -3.74
C LYS A 219 38.00 30.60 -3.30
N ALA A 220 37.13 31.39 -2.67
CA ALA A 220 37.48 32.72 -2.16
C ALA A 220 38.57 32.64 -1.07
N GLN A 221 38.44 31.70 -0.13
CA GLN A 221 39.45 31.44 0.90
C GLN A 221 40.80 31.00 0.30
N ALA A 222 40.78 30.12 -0.70
CA ALA A 222 42.00 29.71 -1.39
C ALA A 222 42.68 30.88 -2.11
N ALA A 223 41.90 31.78 -2.73
CA ALA A 223 42.42 32.98 -3.36
C ALA A 223 43.01 33.95 -2.32
N GLU A 224 42.33 34.19 -1.20
CA GLU A 224 42.88 35.01 -0.10
C GLU A 224 44.19 34.45 0.44
N LEU A 225 44.26 33.13 0.66
CA LEU A 225 45.48 32.48 1.14
C LEU A 225 46.61 32.60 0.13
N ALA A 226 46.34 32.43 -1.17
CA ALA A 226 47.33 32.61 -2.22
C ALA A 226 47.86 34.05 -2.27
N GLU A 227 46.99 35.05 -2.14
CA GLU A 227 47.40 36.47 -2.08
C GLU A 227 48.21 36.77 -0.82
N ARG A 228 47.82 36.24 0.35
CA ARG A 228 48.63 36.37 1.58
C ARG A 228 50.02 35.78 1.40
N GLN A 229 50.14 34.59 0.84
CA GLN A 229 51.43 33.95 0.56
C GLN A 229 52.27 34.78 -0.43
N ARG A 230 51.65 35.36 -1.47
CA ARG A 230 52.35 36.27 -2.40
C ARG A 230 52.90 37.50 -1.69
N LEU A 231 52.08 38.15 -0.86
CA LEU A 231 52.49 39.33 -0.09
C LEU A 231 53.58 38.99 0.93
N GLU A 232 53.46 37.86 1.62
CA GLU A 232 54.51 37.37 2.54
C GLU A 232 55.81 37.10 1.80
N HIS A 233 55.74 36.47 0.62
CA HIS A 233 56.91 36.22 -0.19
C HIS A 233 57.57 37.53 -0.66
N GLN A 234 56.79 38.52 -1.11
CA GLN A 234 57.30 39.85 -1.44
C GLN A 234 57.96 40.52 -0.24
N ARG A 235 57.33 40.51 0.94
CA ARG A 235 57.92 41.05 2.17
C ARG A 235 59.23 40.33 2.54
N GLN A 236 59.29 39.01 2.38
CA GLN A 236 60.51 38.25 2.61
C GLN A 236 61.61 38.66 1.63
N GLN A 237 61.28 38.83 0.34
CA GLN A 237 62.23 39.32 -0.66
C GLN A 237 62.74 40.72 -0.32
N GLU A 238 61.86 41.66 0.04
CA GLU A 238 62.23 43.00 0.47
C GLU A 238 63.12 42.99 1.72
N ALA A 239 62.77 42.19 2.73
CA ALA A 239 63.58 42.04 3.93
C ALA A 239 64.96 41.43 3.62
N ASN A 240 65.02 40.45 2.71
CA ASN A 240 66.27 39.85 2.26
C ASN A 240 67.13 40.89 1.52
N LEU A 241 66.54 41.68 0.62
CA LEU A 241 67.24 42.76 -0.09
C LEU A 241 67.75 43.82 0.88
N MET A 242 66.93 44.26 1.83
CA MET A 242 67.33 45.20 2.87
C MET A 242 68.49 44.64 3.71
N LYS A 243 68.43 43.36 4.08
CA LYS A 243 69.51 42.68 4.80
C LYS A 243 70.81 42.65 4.00
N ILE A 244 70.74 42.32 2.71
CA ILE A 244 71.90 42.35 1.81
C ILE A 244 72.46 43.77 1.73
N GLN A 245 71.62 44.77 1.50
CA GLN A 245 72.03 46.16 1.43
C GLN A 245 72.72 46.60 2.73
N ASN A 246 72.12 46.31 3.89
CA ASN A 246 72.68 46.62 5.21
C ASN A 246 74.03 45.93 5.43
N GLN A 247 74.20 44.69 4.96
CA GLN A 247 75.49 43.99 5.04
C GLN A 247 76.53 44.67 4.15
N VAL A 248 76.18 44.93 2.89
CA VAL A 248 77.05 45.57 1.90
C VAL A 248 77.48 46.97 2.36
N THR A 249 76.58 47.74 2.97
CA THR A 249 76.89 49.07 3.51
C THR A 249 77.47 49.03 4.93
N SER A 250 77.57 47.87 5.55
CA SER A 250 78.11 47.76 6.91
C SER A 250 79.57 48.19 6.93
N ASP A 251 79.96 48.78 8.05
CA ASP A 251 81.33 49.20 8.32
C ASP A 251 82.37 48.07 8.26
N PHE A 252 81.91 46.82 8.48
CA PHE A 252 82.77 45.64 8.40
C PHE A 252 83.15 45.33 6.94
N LEU A 253 82.16 45.21 6.04
CA LEU A 253 82.42 44.87 4.63
C LEU A 253 82.97 46.04 3.81
N THR A 254 82.60 47.28 4.12
CA THR A 254 83.16 48.48 3.46
C THR A 254 84.54 48.87 3.98
N GLU A 255 85.02 48.17 5.01
CA GLU A 255 86.24 48.46 5.73
C GLU A 255 86.41 49.94 6.16
N ASN A 256 85.31 50.61 6.51
CA ASN A 256 85.29 52.04 6.79
C ASN A 256 86.38 52.45 7.83
N PRO A 257 87.31 53.35 7.48
CA PRO A 257 88.40 53.77 8.38
C PRO A 257 87.92 54.63 9.54
N GLN A 258 86.72 55.23 9.47
CA GLN A 258 86.17 56.09 10.52
C GLN A 258 85.84 55.32 11.80
N VAL A 259 85.60 54.00 11.71
CA VAL A 259 85.35 53.11 12.85
C VAL A 259 86.56 53.06 13.80
N ALA A 260 87.76 53.32 13.28
CA ALA A 260 88.98 53.32 14.08
C ALA A 260 89.11 54.57 14.96
N GLN A 261 88.31 55.62 14.71
CA GLN A 261 88.37 56.87 15.46
C GLN A 261 87.64 56.74 16.79
N ASN A 262 88.30 57.16 17.88
CA ASN A 262 87.67 57.16 19.19
C ASN A 262 86.75 58.37 19.35
N SER A 263 85.45 58.13 19.63
CA SER A 263 84.44 59.17 19.79
C SER A 263 84.74 60.20 20.89
N MET A 264 85.40 59.79 21.97
CA MET A 264 85.72 60.68 23.10
C MET A 264 87.10 61.33 22.99
N ALA A 265 87.96 60.82 22.10
CA ALA A 265 89.33 61.31 21.94
C ALA A 265 89.74 61.23 20.45
N PRO A 266 89.45 62.26 19.63
CA PRO A 266 89.63 62.21 18.18
C PRO A 266 91.08 61.95 17.72
N HIS A 267 92.06 62.26 18.57
CA HIS A 267 93.49 62.04 18.34
C HIS A 267 93.95 60.61 18.66
N ARG A 268 93.11 59.81 19.33
CA ARG A 268 93.40 58.40 19.64
C ARG A 268 92.62 57.49 18.70
N VAL A 269 93.30 56.42 18.31
CA VAL A 269 92.73 55.35 17.50
C VAL A 269 92.40 54.17 18.41
N LEU A 270 91.27 53.51 18.16
CA LEU A 270 90.92 52.24 18.78
C LEU A 270 91.87 51.13 18.28
N PRO A 271 92.66 50.47 19.16
CA PRO A 271 93.70 49.54 18.74
C PRO A 271 93.20 48.36 17.90
N HIS A 272 92.02 47.82 18.23
CA HIS A 272 91.43 46.65 17.56
C HIS A 272 90.76 46.96 16.21
N CYS A 273 90.55 48.25 15.89
CA CYS A 273 89.94 48.70 14.64
C CYS A 273 90.95 49.39 13.71
N TRP A 274 92.24 49.40 14.05
CA TRP A 274 93.27 50.08 13.26
C TRP A 274 93.58 49.34 11.96
N LYS A 275 93.41 50.02 10.82
CA LYS A 275 93.62 49.47 9.46
C LYS A 275 94.77 50.17 8.72
N GLY A 276 95.74 50.71 9.45
CA GLY A 276 96.88 51.44 8.91
C GLY A 276 96.65 52.94 8.75
N MET A 277 97.69 53.63 8.24
CA MET A 277 97.71 55.10 8.13
C MET A 277 96.83 55.62 7.00
N THR A 278 96.20 56.77 7.22
CA THR A 278 95.38 57.42 6.18
C THR A 278 96.25 57.83 4.98
N PRO A 279 95.69 57.90 3.75
CA PRO A 279 96.42 58.37 2.58
C PRO A 279 97.02 59.77 2.80
N GLN A 280 96.32 60.64 3.54
CA GLN A 280 96.77 61.98 3.89
C GLN A 280 98.00 61.95 4.82
N GLN A 281 97.98 61.10 5.86
CA GLN A 281 99.14 60.91 6.76
C GLN A 281 100.36 60.37 6.01
N ARG A 282 100.17 59.37 5.14
CA ARG A 282 101.26 58.82 4.31
C ARG A 282 101.83 59.87 3.35
N ALA A 283 100.98 60.72 2.75
CA ALA A 283 101.43 61.82 1.91
C ALA A 283 102.22 62.86 2.71
N ALA A 284 101.80 63.19 3.93
CA ALA A 284 102.56 64.08 4.81
C ALA A 284 103.94 63.52 5.17
N ILE A 285 104.03 62.21 5.48
CA ILE A 285 105.32 61.54 5.74
C ILE A 285 106.23 61.63 4.51
N ARG A 286 105.71 61.33 3.32
CA ARG A 286 106.49 61.44 2.07
C ARG A 286 107.03 62.85 1.84
N LYS A 287 106.21 63.88 2.05
CA LYS A 287 106.66 65.28 1.98
C LYS A 287 107.77 65.60 2.97
N VAL A 288 107.68 65.10 4.19
CA VAL A 288 108.73 65.29 5.20
C VAL A 288 110.02 64.56 4.81
N GLN A 289 109.91 63.34 4.27
CA GLN A 289 111.07 62.58 3.78
C GLN A 289 111.76 63.28 2.60
N GLU A 290 111.00 63.80 1.64
CA GLU A 290 111.52 64.62 0.54
C GLU A 290 112.27 65.85 1.07
N ALA A 291 111.70 66.56 2.05
CA ALA A 291 112.36 67.68 2.69
C ALA A 291 113.67 67.27 3.41
N GLN A 292 113.68 66.12 4.10
CA GLN A 292 114.89 65.58 4.74
C GLN A 292 115.97 65.20 3.73
N CYS A 293 115.60 64.64 2.58
CA CYS A 293 116.53 64.36 1.49
C CYS A 293 117.18 65.65 0.99
N HIS A 294 116.37 66.70 0.75
CA HIS A 294 116.89 68.00 0.32
C HIS A 294 117.79 68.66 1.39
N GLU A 295 117.41 68.58 2.67
CA GLU A 295 118.22 69.11 3.77
C GLU A 295 119.57 68.38 3.88
N LYS A 296 119.57 67.05 3.76
CA LYS A 296 120.79 66.24 3.81
C LYS A 296 121.69 66.48 2.60
N GLU A 297 121.11 66.68 1.42
CA GLU A 297 121.86 67.04 0.22
C GLU A 297 122.51 68.42 0.35
N ALA A 298 121.78 69.41 0.91
CA ALA A 298 122.33 70.73 1.22
C ALA A 298 123.45 70.67 2.27
N GLN A 299 123.31 69.83 3.30
CA GLN A 299 124.39 69.59 4.28
C GLN A 299 125.63 69.00 3.62
N HIS A 300 125.46 68.01 2.74
CA HIS A 300 126.60 67.40 2.03
C HIS A 300 127.30 68.40 1.10
N GLN A 301 126.55 69.26 0.40
CA GLN A 301 127.13 70.34 -0.40
C GLN A 301 127.90 71.36 0.45
N ALA A 302 127.39 71.70 1.64
CA ALA A 302 128.08 72.59 2.57
C ALA A 302 129.38 71.96 3.14
N GLU A 303 129.35 70.66 3.47
CA GLU A 303 130.55 69.91 3.88
C GLU A 303 131.59 69.87 2.77
N GLN A 304 131.19 69.54 1.53
CA GLN A 304 132.08 69.57 0.38
C GLN A 304 132.68 70.96 0.15
N ALA A 305 131.90 72.03 0.30
CA ALA A 305 132.39 73.39 0.18
C ALA A 305 133.47 73.69 1.24
N LEU A 306 133.24 73.31 2.51
CA LEU A 306 134.22 73.46 3.59
C LEU A 306 135.49 72.64 3.31
N ASP A 307 135.37 71.40 2.83
CA ASP A 307 136.51 70.57 2.46
C ASP A 307 137.32 71.22 1.33
N THR A 308 136.67 71.78 0.29
CA THR A 308 137.38 72.51 -0.78
C THR A 308 138.05 73.78 -0.29
N GLU A 309 137.46 74.50 0.68
CA GLU A 309 138.08 75.65 1.32
C GLU A 309 139.34 75.22 2.10
N TRP A 310 139.27 74.11 2.84
CA TRP A 310 140.40 73.52 3.56
C TRP A 310 141.51 73.06 2.61
N GLU A 311 141.16 72.39 1.50
CA GLU A 311 142.11 71.99 0.46
C GLU A 311 142.79 73.21 -0.16
N SER A 312 142.03 74.27 -0.48
CA SER A 312 142.55 75.52 -1.02
C SER A 312 143.51 76.21 -0.03
N GLN A 313 143.14 76.28 1.25
CA GLN A 313 144.01 76.80 2.30
C GLN A 313 145.30 75.98 2.43
N THR A 314 145.20 74.65 2.36
CA THR A 314 146.36 73.74 2.40
C THR A 314 147.27 73.96 1.19
N MET A 315 146.70 74.14 0.00
CA MET A 315 147.46 74.45 -1.22
C MET A 315 148.17 75.80 -1.12
N HIS A 316 147.50 76.85 -0.61
CA HIS A 316 148.13 78.14 -0.38
C HIS A 316 149.26 78.07 0.66
N LEU A 317 149.08 77.31 1.74
CA LEU A 317 150.13 77.06 2.72
C LEU A 317 151.31 76.29 2.11
N ALA A 318 151.04 75.27 1.29
CA ALA A 318 152.08 74.51 0.59
C ALA A 318 152.87 75.38 -0.41
N GLN A 319 152.19 76.27 -1.15
CA GLN A 319 152.82 77.26 -2.03
C GLN A 319 153.71 78.21 -1.23
N ALA A 320 153.22 78.75 -0.11
CA ALA A 320 154.01 79.61 0.76
C ALA A 320 155.25 78.89 1.33
N VAL A 321 155.13 77.61 1.70
CA VAL A 321 156.29 76.80 2.14
C VAL A 321 157.29 76.59 1.00
N GLN A 322 156.83 76.33 -0.22
CA GLN A 322 157.72 76.22 -1.39
C GLN A 322 158.45 77.53 -1.69
N GLU A 323 157.76 78.66 -1.66
CA GLU A 323 158.38 79.99 -1.84
C GLU A 323 159.44 80.26 -0.75
N LEU A 324 159.15 79.91 0.50
CA LEU A 324 160.12 80.03 1.60
C LEU A 324 161.32 79.09 1.41
N GLU A 325 161.11 77.84 0.97
CA GLU A 325 162.21 76.93 0.64
C GLU A 325 163.08 77.46 -0.52
N GLU A 326 162.46 78.06 -1.53
CA GLU A 326 163.19 78.68 -2.64
C GLU A 326 164.04 79.86 -2.16
N GLN A 327 163.49 80.75 -1.33
CA GLN A 327 164.24 81.83 -0.69
C GLN A 327 165.40 81.30 0.16
N GLU A 328 165.19 80.24 0.94
CA GLU A 328 166.27 79.59 1.70
C GLU A 328 167.36 79.01 0.78
N ARG A 329 166.98 78.39 -0.35
CA ARG A 329 167.92 77.85 -1.33
C ARG A 329 168.73 78.96 -2.00
N GLU A 330 168.11 80.07 -2.34
CA GLU A 330 168.78 81.25 -2.90
C GLU A 330 169.79 81.83 -1.91
N LEU A 331 169.39 82.07 -0.67
CA LEU A 331 170.27 82.53 0.40
C LEU A 331 171.44 81.54 0.63
N CYS A 332 171.15 80.24 0.69
CA CYS A 332 172.18 79.21 0.79
C CYS A 332 173.15 79.22 -0.40
N ALA A 333 172.67 79.47 -1.61
CA ALA A 333 173.51 79.59 -2.80
C ALA A 333 174.39 80.85 -2.77
N GLU A 334 173.88 81.97 -2.26
CA GLU A 334 174.66 83.18 -2.01
C GLU A 334 175.75 82.94 -0.96
N PHE A 335 175.40 82.32 0.17
CA PHE A 335 176.37 81.95 1.20
C PHE A 335 177.45 80.99 0.64
N ARG A 336 177.07 80.00 -0.19
CA ARG A 336 178.04 79.12 -0.86
C ARG A 336 178.94 79.86 -1.85
N ARG A 337 178.42 80.85 -2.60
CA ARG A 337 179.26 81.70 -3.45
C ARG A 337 180.23 82.53 -2.63
N GLY A 338 179.78 83.13 -1.53
CA GLY A 338 180.63 83.88 -0.59
C GLY A 338 181.70 83.01 0.09
N LEU A 339 181.35 81.80 0.52
CA LEU A 339 182.31 80.83 1.07
C LEU A 339 183.28 80.33 0.00
N GLY A 340 182.82 80.17 -1.24
CA GLY A 340 183.67 79.79 -2.38
C GLY A 340 184.73 80.85 -2.70
N SER A 341 184.36 82.13 -2.70
CA SER A 341 185.31 83.22 -2.92
C SER A 341 186.30 83.37 -1.75
N PHE A 342 185.84 83.18 -0.51
CA PHE A 342 186.71 83.18 0.67
C PHE A 342 187.70 82.01 0.68
N ASN A 343 187.24 80.79 0.37
CA ASN A 343 188.12 79.61 0.26
C ASN A 343 189.14 79.75 -0.87
N GLN A 344 188.80 80.40 -1.98
CA GLN A 344 189.77 80.71 -3.03
C GLN A 344 190.86 81.70 -2.56
N GLN A 345 190.51 82.68 -1.72
CA GLN A 345 191.50 83.57 -1.11
C GLN A 345 192.42 82.79 -0.15
N LEU A 346 191.83 81.98 0.73
CA LEU A 346 192.57 81.15 1.69
C LEU A 346 193.52 80.15 0.99
N ALA A 347 193.06 79.54 -0.12
CA ALA A 347 193.89 78.63 -0.92
C ALA A 347 195.08 79.35 -1.60
N LYS A 348 194.90 80.60 -2.04
CA LYS A 348 196.01 81.42 -2.56
C LYS A 348 197.04 81.73 -1.46
N GLU A 349 196.58 82.07 -0.25
CA GLU A 349 197.45 82.31 0.90
C GLU A 349 198.22 81.06 1.34
N GLN A 350 197.54 79.90 1.44
CA GLN A 350 198.20 78.63 1.78
C GLN A 350 199.22 78.21 0.71
N LYS A 351 198.92 78.41 -0.58
CA LYS A 351 199.86 78.10 -1.66
C LYS A 351 201.08 79.02 -1.62
N ALA A 352 200.90 80.29 -1.27
CA ALA A 352 202.01 81.22 -1.02
C ALA A 352 202.88 80.76 0.17
N GLN A 353 202.27 80.30 1.27
CA GLN A 353 203.00 79.74 2.41
C GLN A 353 203.75 78.44 2.07
N GLN A 354 203.12 77.51 1.34
CA GLN A 354 203.79 76.26 0.93
C GLN A 354 204.98 76.53 0.00
N ASN A 355 204.85 77.49 -0.92
CA ASN A 355 205.97 77.91 -1.76
C ASN A 355 207.13 78.46 -0.92
N TYR A 356 206.83 79.28 0.10
CA TYR A 356 207.83 79.80 1.04
C TYR A 356 208.53 78.67 1.82
N LEU A 357 207.79 77.70 2.34
CA LEU A 357 208.35 76.56 3.09
C LEU A 357 209.25 75.68 2.22
N ASN A 358 208.82 75.36 0.99
CA ASN A 358 209.54 74.48 0.08
C ASN A 358 210.84 75.08 -0.47
N SER A 359 210.92 76.40 -0.63
CA SER A 359 212.12 77.05 -1.17
C SER A 359 213.17 77.45 -0.13
N ILE A 360 212.78 77.67 1.13
CA ILE A 360 213.68 78.24 2.15
C ILE A 360 214.01 77.22 3.25
N ILE A 361 213.07 76.37 3.67
CA ILE A 361 213.25 75.48 4.83
C ILE A 361 213.62 74.05 4.42
N TYR A 362 213.05 73.53 3.33
CA TYR A 362 213.19 72.11 2.96
C TYR A 362 214.34 71.78 2.01
N THR A 363 215.17 72.75 1.62
CA THR A 363 216.41 72.51 0.88
C THR A 363 217.62 72.52 1.80
N ASN A 364 217.96 71.36 2.35
CA ASN A 364 219.20 71.18 3.12
C ASN A 364 220.37 70.85 2.19
N GLN A 365 221.36 71.76 2.19
CA GLN A 365 222.69 71.52 1.64
C GLN A 365 223.57 70.80 2.69
N PRO A 366 224.36 69.77 2.31
CA PRO A 366 225.30 69.15 3.23
C PRO A 366 226.49 70.07 3.54
N THR A 367 226.75 70.29 4.83
CA THR A 367 227.82 71.13 5.36
C THR A 367 229.15 70.36 5.46
N ALA A 368 230.27 71.10 5.54
CA ALA A 368 231.67 70.72 5.30
C ALA A 368 232.33 69.61 6.18
N GLN A 369 231.60 68.62 6.69
CA GLN A 369 232.13 67.48 7.46
C GLN A 369 231.83 66.09 6.86
N TYR A 370 231.22 65.99 5.67
CA TYR A 370 230.63 64.70 5.25
C TYR A 370 231.60 63.70 4.58
N HIS A 371 232.66 64.07 3.87
CA HIS A 371 233.54 63.06 3.23
C HIS A 371 235.03 63.40 3.20
N SER A 372 235.71 62.98 4.27
CA SER A 372 237.10 62.56 4.25
C SER A 372 237.15 61.03 4.06
N PHE A 373 237.55 60.58 2.86
CA PHE A 373 238.42 59.42 2.58
C PHE A 373 238.93 59.54 1.15
#